data_AF-A0A2V5JN46-F1
#
_entry.id   AF-A0A2V5JN46-F1
#
_cell.length_a   1.000
_cell.length_b   1.000
_cell.length_c   1.000
_cell.angle_alpha   90.00
_cell.angle_beta   90.00
_cell.angle_gamma   90.00
#
_symmetry.space_group_name_H-M   'P 1'
#
loop_
_entity.id
_entity.type
_entity.pdbx_description
1 polymer ?
#
loop_
_entity_poly.entity_id
_entity_poly.type
_entity_poly.pdbx_seq_one_letter_code
_entity_poly.pdbx_strand_id
1 'polypeptide(L)'
;MNTTNNQSHAAAGTGSPAYQAYWILHVGFTVAPILAGLDKFFHLLVNWDQYLPGVVASASPIQPHTLMLVIGVIEIVAGIGVWLKPRIFAYVVAAWLVVIIINLLLIPGYFDIALRDFGLLLAALALARLSQQYSRA
;
A
#
# COMPACT_ATOMS: atom_id res chain seq x y z
N MET A 1 -45.10 -12.86 18.87
CA MET A 1 -44.36 -11.60 19.01
C MET A 1 -43.01 -11.90 19.67
N ASN A 2 -41.94 -12.11 18.88
CA ASN A 2 -40.52 -11.93 19.24
C ASN A 2 -39.61 -12.61 18.21
N THR A 3 -39.14 -11.87 17.20
CA THR A 3 -38.05 -12.32 16.30
C THR A 3 -37.05 -11.22 15.95
N THR A 4 -37.09 -10.03 16.58
CA THR A 4 -36.36 -8.84 16.08
C THR A 4 -35.08 -8.46 16.81
N ASN A 5 -34.55 -9.25 17.75
CA ASN A 5 -33.42 -8.79 18.59
C ASN A 5 -32.08 -9.54 18.43
N ASN A 6 -31.98 -10.57 17.59
CA ASN A 6 -30.72 -11.33 17.45
C ASN A 6 -29.84 -10.93 16.24
N GLN A 7 -30.29 -10.00 15.39
CA GLN A 7 -29.48 -9.56 14.24
C GLN A 7 -28.69 -8.26 14.50
N SER A 8 -28.95 -7.58 15.61
CA SER A 8 -28.33 -6.29 15.95
C SER A 8 -26.96 -6.42 16.64
N HIS A 9 -26.55 -7.63 17.05
CA HIS A 9 -25.33 -7.89 17.84
C HIS A 9 -24.25 -8.71 17.13
N ALA A 10 -24.40 -9.02 15.84
CA ALA A 10 -23.27 -9.46 15.01
C ALA A 10 -22.31 -8.29 14.64
N ALA A 11 -22.58 -7.11 15.19
CA ALA A 11 -21.87 -5.86 14.93
C ALA A 11 -20.56 -5.79 15.73
N ALA A 12 -19.44 -5.75 15.01
CA ALA A 12 -18.15 -5.19 15.45
C ALA A 12 -17.47 -5.82 16.68
N GLY A 13 -17.53 -7.15 16.83
CA GLY A 13 -16.61 -7.86 17.72
C GLY A 13 -15.21 -7.96 17.12
N THR A 14 -14.16 -7.96 17.96
CA THR A 14 -12.77 -8.23 17.57
C THR A 14 -12.57 -9.62 16.93
N GLY A 15 -13.51 -10.55 17.16
CA GLY A 15 -13.55 -11.85 16.51
C GLY A 15 -14.23 -11.88 15.13
N SER A 16 -14.78 -10.78 14.64
CA SER A 16 -15.47 -10.77 13.34
C SER A 16 -14.48 -10.94 12.17
N PRO A 17 -14.82 -11.70 11.12
CA PRO A 17 -13.95 -11.86 9.94
C PRO A 17 -13.56 -10.54 9.28
N ALA A 18 -14.45 -9.53 9.31
CA ALA A 18 -14.18 -8.21 8.77
C ALA A 18 -13.12 -7.43 9.58
N TYR A 19 -13.13 -7.55 10.91
CA TYR A 19 -12.10 -6.97 11.77
C TYR A 19 -10.74 -7.68 11.59
N GLN A 20 -10.76 -9.01 11.42
CA GLN A 20 -9.54 -9.77 11.11
C GLN A 20 -8.96 -9.35 9.76
N ALA A 21 -9.79 -9.25 8.72
CA ALA A 21 -9.37 -8.77 7.40
C ALA A 21 -8.81 -7.34 7.47
N TYR A 22 -9.44 -6.46 8.25
CA TYR A 22 -8.93 -5.12 8.52
C TYR A 22 -7.51 -5.17 9.11
N TRP A 23 -7.28 -5.96 10.16
CA TRP A 23 -5.96 -6.06 10.79
C TRP A 23 -4.90 -6.66 9.88
N ILE A 24 -5.24 -7.71 9.12
CA ILE A 24 -4.32 -8.33 8.15
C ILE A 24 -3.88 -7.27 7.13
N LEU A 25 -4.83 -6.52 6.57
CA LEU A 25 -4.52 -5.45 5.64
C LEU A 25 -3.76 -4.30 6.30
N HIS A 26 -4.14 -3.91 7.52
CA HIS A 26 -3.52 -2.79 8.23
C HIS A 26 -2.05 -3.07 8.55
N VAL A 27 -1.74 -4.27 9.04
CA VAL A 27 -0.35 -4.70 9.28
C VAL A 27 0.38 -4.87 7.95
N GLY A 28 -0.23 -5.53 6.96
CA GLY A 28 0.39 -5.75 5.65
C GLY A 28 0.79 -4.44 4.97
N PHE A 29 -0.12 -3.47 4.88
CA PHE A 29 0.15 -2.15 4.29
C PHE A 29 0.95 -1.20 5.18
N THR A 30 1.18 -1.55 6.45
CA THR A 30 2.17 -0.86 7.28
C THR A 30 3.57 -1.40 6.98
N VAL A 31 3.73 -2.72 7.03
CA VAL A 31 5.04 -3.38 6.97
C VAL A 31 5.60 -3.39 5.54
N ALA A 32 4.77 -3.71 4.54
CA ALA A 32 5.26 -3.88 3.17
C ALA A 32 5.92 -2.61 2.59
N PRO A 33 5.35 -1.39 2.72
CA PRO A 33 6.02 -0.18 2.26
C PRO A 33 7.31 0.14 3.02
N ILE A 34 7.36 -0.14 4.32
CA ILE A 34 8.58 0.06 5.13
C ILE A 34 9.69 -0.86 4.64
N LEU A 35 9.39 -2.14 4.42
CA LEU A 35 10.37 -3.10 3.92
C LEU A 35 10.81 -2.76 2.49
N ALA A 36 9.88 -2.43 1.60
CA ALA A 36 10.20 -2.04 0.23
C ALA A 36 11.03 -0.75 0.17
N GLY A 37 10.77 0.20 1.08
CA GLY A 37 11.52 1.44 1.18
C GLY A 37 12.92 1.22 1.75
N LEU A 38 13.07 0.40 2.79
CA LEU A 38 14.38 0.01 3.33
C LEU A 38 15.20 -0.75 2.30
N ASP A 39 14.59 -1.66 1.54
CA ASP A 39 15.30 -2.45 0.54
C ASP A 39 15.86 -1.60 -0.62
N LYS A 40 15.33 -0.39 -0.86
CA LYS A 40 15.91 0.56 -1.82
C LYS A 40 17.30 1.07 -1.44
N PHE A 41 17.66 0.97 -0.16
CA PHE A 41 19.00 1.34 0.33
C PHE A 41 19.98 0.16 0.31
N PHE A 42 19.48 -1.07 0.45
CA PHE A 42 20.31 -2.27 0.65
C PHE A 42 20.31 -3.23 -0.54
N HIS A 43 19.33 -3.13 -1.44
CA HIS A 43 19.15 -3.98 -2.61
C HIS A 43 19.20 -5.49 -2.30
N LEU A 44 18.61 -5.93 -1.19
CA LEU A 44 18.62 -7.33 -0.77
C LEU A 44 17.61 -8.17 -1.55
N LEU A 45 16.44 -7.60 -1.87
CA LEU A 45 15.43 -8.27 -2.68
C LEU A 45 15.71 -8.06 -4.17
N VAL A 46 15.97 -6.82 -4.58
CA VAL A 46 16.16 -6.46 -5.98
C VAL A 46 16.92 -5.14 -6.14
N ASN A 47 17.60 -4.98 -7.29
CA ASN A 47 18.06 -3.65 -7.69
C ASN A 47 16.85 -2.81 -8.13
N TRP A 48 16.48 -1.80 -7.34
CA TRP A 48 15.28 -0.99 -7.57
C TRP A 48 15.45 0.03 -8.68
N ASP A 49 16.69 0.39 -9.05
CA ASP A 49 16.97 1.41 -10.05
C ASP A 49 16.46 0.99 -11.43
N GLN A 50 16.31 -0.33 -11.68
CA GLN A 50 15.77 -0.87 -12.94
C GLN A 50 14.28 -0.55 -13.15
N TYR A 51 13.54 -0.25 -12.08
CA TYR A 51 12.13 0.11 -12.15
C TYR A 51 11.91 1.59 -12.45
N LEU A 52 12.98 2.39 -12.54
CA LEU A 52 12.89 3.79 -12.93
C LEU A 52 12.90 3.88 -14.47
N PRO A 53 11.86 4.40 -15.13
CA PRO A 53 11.83 4.51 -16.58
C PRO A 53 12.91 5.46 -17.06
N GLY A 54 13.49 5.16 -18.22
CA GLY A 54 14.51 6.02 -18.84
C GLY A 54 14.06 7.47 -19.01
N VAL A 55 12.76 7.71 -19.22
CA VAL A 55 12.19 9.06 -19.32
C VAL A 55 12.29 9.84 -18.00
N VAL A 56 12.00 9.20 -16.86
CA VAL A 56 12.10 9.82 -15.53
C VAL A 56 13.56 10.08 -15.16
N ALA A 57 14.43 9.10 -15.44
CA ALA A 57 15.87 9.23 -15.24
C ALA A 57 16.48 10.36 -16.08
N SER A 58 16.01 10.55 -17.32
CA SER A 58 16.54 11.57 -18.24
C SER A 58 15.98 12.97 -17.98
N ALA A 59 14.75 13.06 -17.43
CA ALA A 59 14.11 14.34 -17.11
C ALA A 59 14.56 14.92 -15.76
N SER A 60 15.06 14.07 -14.85
CA SER A 60 15.47 14.50 -13.52
C SER A 60 16.91 15.02 -13.50
N PRO A 61 17.20 16.14 -12.82
CA PRO A 61 18.57 16.59 -12.56
C PRO A 61 19.29 15.74 -11.50
N ILE A 62 18.59 14.79 -10.87
CA ILE A 62 19.10 13.93 -9.80
C ILE A 62 19.43 12.55 -10.37
N GLN A 63 20.55 11.97 -9.94
CA GLN A 63 20.97 10.62 -10.34
C GLN A 63 19.87 9.58 -10.01
N PRO A 64 19.62 8.59 -10.89
CA PRO A 64 18.56 7.59 -10.70
C PRO A 64 18.59 6.87 -9.35
N HIS A 65 19.78 6.48 -8.90
CA HIS A 65 19.96 5.83 -7.61
C HIS A 65 19.50 6.73 -6.45
N THR A 66 19.94 7.99 -6.44
CA THR A 66 19.54 8.97 -5.41
C THR A 66 18.03 9.21 -5.41
N LEU A 67 17.37 9.20 -6.57
CA LEU A 67 15.91 9.25 -6.66
C LEU A 67 15.24 8.03 -6.00
N MET A 68 15.78 6.83 -6.24
CA MET A 68 15.28 5.62 -5.58
C MET A 68 15.41 5.70 -4.07
N LEU A 69 16.51 6.24 -3.54
CA LEU A 69 16.67 6.45 -2.10
C LEU A 69 15.58 7.38 -1.54
N VAL A 70 15.28 8.48 -2.23
CA VAL A 70 14.21 9.41 -1.83
C VAL A 70 12.84 8.73 -1.84
N ILE A 71 12.55 7.95 -2.89
CA ILE A 71 11.33 7.13 -2.97
C ILE A 71 11.27 6.15 -1.79
N GLY A 72 12.38 5.53 -1.41
CA GLY A 72 12.47 4.65 -0.25
C GLY A 72 12.07 5.34 1.06
N VAL A 73 12.50 6.59 1.28
CA VAL A 73 12.05 7.38 2.45
C VAL A 73 10.54 7.63 2.41
N ILE A 74 10.00 8.00 1.24
CA ILE A 74 8.57 8.28 1.07
C ILE A 74 7.73 7.04 1.41
N GLU A 75 8.15 5.85 0.97
CA GLU A 75 7.44 4.60 1.24
C GLU A 75 7.48 4.21 2.72
N ILE A 76 8.62 4.42 3.40
CA ILE A 76 8.72 4.21 4.85
C ILE A 76 7.75 5.13 5.59
N VAL A 77 7.73 6.42 5.23
CA VAL A 77 6.80 7.40 5.83
C VAL A 77 5.35 7.02 5.55
N ALA A 78 5.05 6.54 4.34
CA ALA A 78 3.70 6.08 3.98
C ALA A 78 3.27 4.88 4.85
N GLY A 79 4.14 3.88 5.05
CA GLY A 79 3.86 2.73 5.91
C GLY A 79 3.64 3.12 7.37
N ILE A 80 4.47 4.02 7.92
CA ILE A 80 4.26 4.59 9.26
C ILE A 80 2.92 5.34 9.32
N GLY A 81 2.60 6.11 8.28
CA GLY A 81 1.33 6.83 8.19
C GLY A 81 0.11 5.89 8.14
N VAL A 82 0.21 4.74 7.48
CA VAL A 82 -0.83 3.70 7.49
C VAL A 82 -1.05 3.17 8.90
N TRP A 83 0.03 2.91 9.66
CA TRP A 83 -0.09 2.49 11.06
C TRP A 83 -0.87 3.50 11.90
N LEU A 84 -0.50 4.78 11.80
CA LEU A 84 -1.04 5.85 12.65
C LEU A 84 -2.43 6.32 12.23
N LYS A 85 -2.68 6.44 10.92
CA LYS A 85 -3.91 7.01 10.35
C LYS A 85 -4.34 6.23 9.10
N PRO A 86 -4.77 4.97 9.23
CA PRO A 86 -5.08 4.09 8.09
C PRO A 86 -6.19 4.66 7.19
N ARG A 87 -7.14 5.43 7.72
CA ARG A 87 -8.23 6.07 6.94
C ARG A 87 -7.77 7.01 5.84
N ILE A 88 -6.65 7.69 6.06
CA ILE A 88 -6.11 8.67 5.11
C ILE A 88 -5.00 7.98 4.32
N PHE A 89 -4.06 7.35 5.02
CA PHE A 89 -2.88 6.81 4.39
C PHE A 89 -3.13 5.58 3.52
N ALA A 90 -4.21 4.81 3.74
CA ALA A 90 -4.59 3.76 2.79
C ALA A 90 -4.97 4.34 1.41
N TYR A 91 -5.61 5.52 1.35
CA TYR A 91 -5.86 6.21 0.08
C TYR A 91 -4.58 6.82 -0.51
N VAL A 92 -3.67 7.31 0.34
CA VAL A 92 -2.34 7.80 -0.11
C VAL A 92 -1.55 6.67 -0.76
N VAL A 93 -1.49 5.50 -0.12
CA VAL A 93 -0.84 4.30 -0.68
C VAL A 93 -1.53 3.83 -1.95
N ALA A 94 -2.87 3.86 -2.01
CA ALA A 94 -3.60 3.55 -3.24
C ALA A 94 -3.22 4.51 -4.39
N ALA A 95 -3.20 5.82 -4.14
CA ALA A 95 -2.76 6.79 -5.15
C ALA A 95 -1.30 6.56 -5.58
N TRP A 96 -0.42 6.23 -4.63
CA TRP A 96 0.98 5.89 -4.91
C TRP A 96 1.11 4.64 -5.79
N LEU A 97 0.33 3.59 -5.50
CA LEU A 97 0.29 2.37 -6.32
C LEU A 97 -0.19 2.65 -7.74
N VAL A 98 -1.13 3.57 -7.95
CA VAL A 98 -1.53 3.98 -9.31
C VAL A 98 -0.34 4.55 -10.08
N VAL A 99 0.48 5.40 -9.44
CA VAL A 99 1.70 5.94 -10.05
C VAL A 99 2.68 4.82 -10.41
N ILE A 100 2.92 3.87 -9.50
CA ILE A 100 3.79 2.71 -9.75
C ILE A 100 3.25 1.85 -10.90
N ILE A 101 1.95 1.57 -10.93
CA ILE A 101 1.35 0.76 -12.00
C ILE A 101 1.54 1.44 -13.36
N ILE A 102 1.22 2.74 -13.46
CA ILE A 102 1.43 3.50 -14.71
C ILE A 102 2.90 3.43 -15.12
N ASN A 103 3.82 3.62 -14.18
CA ASN A 103 5.25 3.52 -14.41
C ASN A 103 5.67 2.16 -14.99
N LEU A 104 5.17 1.05 -14.42
CA LEU A 104 5.46 -0.31 -14.88
C LEU A 104 4.87 -0.58 -16.27
N LEU A 105 3.70 -0.05 -16.59
CA LEU A 105 3.08 -0.20 -17.91
C LEU A 105 3.88 0.49 -19.04
N LEU A 106 4.74 1.46 -18.70
CA LEU A 106 5.63 2.13 -19.64
C LEU A 106 6.91 1.34 -19.92
N ILE A 107 7.23 0.32 -19.12
CA ILE A 107 8.45 -0.49 -19.25
C ILE A 107 8.06 -1.85 -19.84
N PRO A 108 8.46 -2.18 -21.09
CA PRO A 108 8.18 -3.47 -21.68
C PRO A 108 8.73 -4.61 -20.81
N GLY A 109 7.89 -5.61 -20.52
CA GLY A 109 8.27 -6.77 -19.71
C GLY A 109 7.81 -6.75 -18.24
N TYR A 110 7.13 -5.68 -17.79
CA TYR A 110 6.67 -5.53 -16.40
C TYR A 110 5.14 -5.60 -16.22
N PHE A 111 4.39 -6.03 -17.23
CA PHE A 111 2.91 -6.06 -17.21
C PHE A 111 2.32 -7.03 -16.16
N ASP A 112 3.02 -8.13 -15.89
CA ASP A 112 2.70 -9.10 -14.85
C ASP A 112 2.82 -8.49 -13.44
N ILE A 113 3.88 -7.72 -13.21
CA ILE A 113 4.08 -6.98 -11.96
C ILE A 113 3.02 -5.87 -11.83
N ALA A 114 2.72 -5.14 -12.90
CA ALA A 114 1.68 -4.13 -12.91
C ALA A 114 0.30 -4.70 -12.54
N LEU A 115 -0.04 -5.90 -13.03
CA LEU A 115 -1.28 -6.60 -12.69
C LEU A 115 -1.34 -6.99 -11.21
N ARG A 116 -0.24 -7.50 -10.64
CA ARG A 116 -0.16 -7.81 -9.21
C ARG A 116 -0.36 -6.57 -8.36
N ASP A 117 0.30 -5.47 -8.73
CA ASP A 117 0.22 -4.21 -8.01
C ASP A 117 -1.17 -3.58 -8.14
N PHE A 118 -1.91 -3.83 -9.23
CA PHE A 118 -3.34 -3.51 -9.32
C PHE A 118 -4.16 -4.28 -8.28
N GLY A 119 -3.83 -5.54 -7.98
CA GLY A 119 -4.41 -6.27 -6.85
C GLY A 119 -4.12 -5.61 -5.51
N LEU A 120 -2.90 -5.13 -5.29
CA LEU A 120 -2.52 -4.37 -4.09
C LEU A 120 -3.28 -3.04 -4.00
N LEU A 121 -3.51 -2.36 -5.12
CA LEU A 121 -4.31 -1.14 -5.18
C LEU A 121 -5.74 -1.39 -4.67
N LEU A 122 -6.39 -2.45 -5.16
CA LEU A 122 -7.73 -2.82 -4.71
C LEU A 122 -7.75 -3.20 -3.22
N ALA A 123 -6.73 -3.91 -2.74
CA ALA A 123 -6.59 -4.25 -1.33
C ALA A 123 -6.37 -3.00 -0.44
N ALA A 124 -5.61 -2.00 -0.91
CA ALA A 124 -5.44 -0.73 -0.21
C ALA A 124 -6.77 0.05 -0.14
N LEU A 125 -7.56 0.05 -1.21
CA LEU A 125 -8.90 0.64 -1.20
C LEU A 125 -9.85 -0.10 -0.26
N ALA A 126 -9.75 -1.43 -0.18
CA ALA A 126 -10.49 -2.24 0.79
C ALA A 126 -10.10 -1.89 2.24
N LEU A 127 -8.80 -1.75 2.53
CA LEU A 127 -8.31 -1.26 3.82
C LEU A 127 -8.89 0.12 4.15
N ALA A 128 -8.87 1.04 3.18
CA ALA A 128 -9.41 2.38 3.37
C ALA A 128 -10.90 2.33 3.75
N ARG A 129 -11.70 1.46 3.11
CA ARG A 129 -13.12 1.26 3.44
C ARG A 129 -13.30 0.64 4.82
N LEU A 130 -12.58 -0.44 5.15
CA LEU A 130 -12.68 -1.11 6.45
C LEU A 130 -12.23 -0.22 7.60
N SER A 131 -11.21 0.62 7.38
CA SER A 131 -10.70 1.55 8.39
C SER A 131 -11.72 2.62 8.80
N GLN A 132 -12.72 2.92 7.97
CA GLN A 132 -13.82 3.81 8.35
C GLN A 132 -14.61 3.23 9.53
N GLN A 133 -14.74 1.91 9.59
CA GLN A 133 -15.44 1.23 10.67
C GLN A 133 -14.51 0.93 11.87
N TYR A 134 -13.30 0.45 11.62
CA TYR A 134 -12.48 -0.19 12.68
C TYR A 134 -11.34 0.65 13.26
N SER A 135 -10.93 1.77 12.64
CA SER A 135 -9.81 2.58 13.17
C SER A 135 -10.16 3.51 14.34
N ARG A 136 -11.43 3.51 14.79
CA ARG A 136 -11.92 4.22 15.99
C ARG A 136 -12.30 3.23 17.10
N ALA A 137 -11.45 2.27 17.39
CA ALA A 137 -11.54 1.50 18.63
C ALA A 137 -10.55 2.07 19.65
#